data_AF-A0A7W0WCI0-F1
#
_entry.id   AF-A0A7W0WCI0-F1
#
_cell.length_a   1.000
_cell.length_b   1.000
_cell.length_c   1.000
_cell.angle_alpha   90.00
_cell.angle_beta   90.00
_cell.angle_gamma   90.00
#
_symmetry.space_group_name_H-M   'P 1'
#
loop_
_entity.id
_entity.type
_entity.pdbx_description
1 polymer ?
#
loop_
_entity_poly.entity_id
_entity_poly.type
_entity_poly.pdbx_seq_one_letter_code
_entity_poly.pdbx_strand_id
1 'polypeptide(L)'
;MTLLRLALATGILLLPGAIVARALGLRGASVTLAWSLALLFGALAVTFLAGASLSLTLVLLLAAGVVGLRFTRRAPRPERLPGRWWMLRAGIALGILLWHVAGEIGGDGLFHLARVRKLDAFDSLSLGAVNEFADGGLHPGYAFPLWHGFLALVARVAFLDPADVVLHEASILAPLAVVIAYEAGYALFRRVGPALAVVCAQVAVTALAPAHGGAYT
;
A
#
# COMPACT_ATOMS: atom_id res chain seq x y z
N MET A 1 -12.20 13.87 8.98
CA MET A 1 -12.29 12.52 9.59
C MET A 1 -11.75 11.44 8.63
N THR A 2 -12.05 11.50 7.33
CA THR A 2 -11.61 10.54 6.31
C THR A 2 -10.09 10.30 6.25
N LEU A 3 -9.28 11.37 6.18
CA LEU A 3 -7.81 11.27 6.14
C LEU A 3 -7.23 10.42 7.29
N LEU A 4 -7.68 10.68 8.52
CA LEU A 4 -7.18 9.94 9.70
C LEU A 4 -7.64 8.48 9.70
N ARG A 5 -8.86 8.20 9.22
CA ARG A 5 -9.36 6.82 9.09
C ARG A 5 -8.56 6.04 8.06
N LEU A 6 -8.27 6.63 6.90
CA LEU A 6 -7.42 6.02 5.88
C LEU A 6 -6.01 5.78 6.45
N ALA A 7 -5.35 6.80 6.99
CA ALA A 7 -4.01 6.66 7.57
C ALA A 7 -3.94 5.55 8.65
N LEU A 8 -4.95 5.45 9.50
CA LEU A 8 -5.04 4.38 10.50
C LEU A 8 -5.23 3.01 9.86
N ALA A 9 -6.17 2.87 8.92
CA ALA A 9 -6.45 1.62 8.22
C ALA A 9 -5.22 1.12 7.42
N THR A 10 -4.59 1.99 6.63
CA THR A 10 -3.32 1.73 5.95
C THR A 10 -2.26 1.28 6.96
N GLY A 11 -2.13 1.98 8.10
CA GLY A 11 -1.21 1.59 9.17
C GLY A 11 -1.47 0.20 9.75
N ILE A 12 -2.74 -0.17 9.97
CA ILE A 12 -3.16 -1.49 10.44
C ILE A 12 -2.75 -2.58 9.44
N LEU A 13 -2.93 -2.34 8.14
CA LEU A 13 -2.56 -3.33 7.10
C LEU A 13 -1.05 -3.45 6.90
N LEU A 14 -0.29 -2.37 7.12
CA LEU A 14 1.18 -2.40 7.05
C LEU A 14 1.84 -2.97 8.32
N LEU A 15 1.15 -2.96 9.46
CA LEU A 15 1.69 -3.37 10.75
C LEU A 15 2.17 -4.84 10.77
N PRO A 16 1.42 -5.83 10.26
CA PRO A 16 1.89 -7.21 10.17
C PRO A 16 3.22 -7.35 9.42
N GLY A 17 3.38 -6.67 8.29
CA GLY A 17 4.63 -6.67 7.55
C GLY A 17 5.77 -6.00 8.31
N ALA A 18 5.50 -4.90 9.04
CA ALA A 18 6.49 -4.27 9.91
C ALA A 18 6.96 -5.22 11.04
N ILE A 19 6.03 -5.99 11.62
CA ILE A 19 6.32 -6.98 12.66
C ILE A 19 7.17 -8.12 12.09
N VAL A 20 6.80 -8.67 10.94
CA VAL A 20 7.57 -9.75 10.29
C VAL A 20 8.96 -9.26 9.86
N ALA A 21 9.06 -8.07 9.25
CA ALA A 21 10.35 -7.47 8.93
C ALA A 21 11.23 -7.36 10.18
N ARG A 22 10.67 -6.87 11.30
CA ARG A 22 11.38 -6.79 12.57
C ARG A 22 11.79 -8.17 13.10
N ALA A 23 10.91 -9.16 13.06
CA ALA A 23 11.23 -10.53 13.46
C ALA A 23 12.43 -11.12 12.70
N LEU A 24 12.59 -10.73 11.43
CA LEU A 24 13.70 -11.11 10.57
C LEU A 24 14.95 -10.21 10.72
N GLY A 25 14.94 -9.27 11.68
CA GLY A 25 16.06 -8.35 11.89
C GLY A 25 16.14 -7.20 10.88
N LEU A 26 15.14 -7.03 10.01
CA LEU A 26 15.06 -5.98 9.01
C LEU A 26 14.28 -4.78 9.54
N ARG A 27 14.72 -3.55 9.25
CA ARG A 27 13.94 -2.33 9.52
C ARG A 27 14.07 -1.34 8.38
N GLY A 28 12.96 -0.70 8.03
CA GLY A 28 12.88 0.26 6.94
C GLY A 28 11.44 0.35 6.44
N ALA A 29 11.14 1.42 5.70
CA ALA A 29 9.88 1.57 5.00
C ALA A 29 9.75 0.52 3.88
N SER A 30 10.82 0.30 3.12
CA SER A 30 10.82 -0.61 1.96
C SER A 30 10.54 -2.05 2.38
N VAL A 31 11.25 -2.55 3.40
CA VAL A 31 11.04 -3.93 3.90
C VAL A 31 9.68 -4.09 4.58
N THR A 32 9.15 -3.04 5.21
CA THR A 32 7.80 -3.06 5.80
C THR A 32 6.75 -3.23 4.72
N LEU A 33 6.83 -2.41 3.66
CA LEU A 33 5.89 -2.51 2.53
C LEU A 33 6.00 -3.87 1.85
N ALA A 34 7.23 -4.32 1.54
CA ALA A 34 7.46 -5.59 0.87
C ALA A 34 6.86 -6.77 1.65
N TRP A 35 7.13 -6.88 2.96
CA TRP A 35 6.55 -7.94 3.78
C TRP A 35 5.03 -7.79 3.97
N SER A 36 4.49 -6.57 4.01
CA SER A 36 3.03 -6.37 4.09
C SER A 36 2.34 -6.88 2.83
N LEU A 37 2.88 -6.54 1.66
CA LEU A 37 2.35 -6.99 0.37
C LEU A 37 2.54 -8.51 0.17
N ALA A 38 3.66 -9.08 0.62
CA ALA A 38 3.89 -10.52 0.57
C ALA A 38 2.91 -11.31 1.45
N LEU A 39 2.65 -10.83 2.68
CA LEU A 39 1.66 -11.44 3.57
C LEU A 39 0.25 -11.31 3.02
N LEU A 40 -0.10 -10.12 2.50
CA LEU A 40 -1.40 -9.89 1.87
C LEU A 40 -1.59 -10.78 0.63
N PHE A 41 -0.56 -10.92 -0.21
CA PHE A 41 -0.57 -11.84 -1.34
C PHE A 41 -0.89 -13.27 -0.91
N GLY A 42 -0.18 -13.78 0.11
CA GLY A 42 -0.43 -15.12 0.66
C GLY A 42 -1.84 -15.27 1.22
N ALA A 43 -2.32 -14.28 1.98
CA ALA A 43 -3.66 -14.29 2.56
C ALA A 43 -4.76 -14.26 1.48
N LEU A 44 -4.61 -13.43 0.45
CA LEU A 44 -5.51 -13.39 -0.70
C LEU A 44 -5.49 -14.72 -1.47
N ALA A 45 -4.30 -15.28 -1.71
CA ALA A 45 -4.18 -16.55 -2.43
C ALA A 45 -4.95 -17.67 -1.72
N VAL A 46 -4.80 -17.79 -0.38
CA VAL A 46 -5.59 -18.73 0.42
C VAL A 46 -7.08 -18.43 0.34
N THR A 47 -7.48 -17.15 0.40
CA THR A 47 -8.89 -16.74 0.32
C THR A 47 -9.51 -17.12 -1.02
N PHE A 48 -8.82 -16.86 -2.13
CA PHE A 48 -9.26 -17.23 -3.47
C PHE A 48 -9.32 -18.75 -3.67
N LEU A 49 -8.33 -19.49 -3.17
CA LEU A 49 -8.34 -20.97 -3.24
C LEU A 49 -9.48 -21.58 -2.43
N ALA A 50 -9.84 -20.95 -1.31
CA ALA A 50 -10.93 -21.41 -0.45
C ALA A 50 -12.31 -20.94 -0.90
N GLY A 51 -12.42 -20.07 -1.92
CA GLY A 51 -13.69 -19.44 -2.30
C GLY A 51 -14.30 -18.61 -1.16
N ALA A 52 -13.46 -17.98 -0.33
CA ALA A 52 -13.88 -17.28 0.88
C ALA A 52 -14.01 -15.76 0.67
N SER A 53 -14.48 -15.05 1.69
CA SER A 53 -14.63 -13.59 1.66
C SER A 53 -13.35 -12.85 2.04
N LEU A 54 -13.30 -11.55 1.73
CA LEU A 54 -12.20 -10.66 2.10
C LEU A 54 -11.95 -10.59 3.61
N SER A 55 -12.95 -10.92 4.45
CA SER A 55 -12.78 -11.00 5.90
C SER A 55 -11.77 -12.08 6.30
N LEU A 56 -11.73 -13.21 5.60
CA LEU A 56 -10.72 -14.25 5.84
C LEU A 56 -9.32 -13.70 5.55
N THR A 57 -9.15 -12.95 4.46
CA THR A 57 -7.87 -12.29 4.13
C THR A 57 -7.40 -11.40 5.27
N LEU A 58 -8.28 -10.56 5.82
CA LEU A 58 -7.95 -9.69 6.96
C LEU A 58 -7.51 -10.50 8.18
N VAL A 59 -8.27 -11.55 8.53
CA VAL A 59 -7.94 -12.42 9.68
C VAL A 59 -6.57 -13.07 9.50
N LEU A 60 -6.29 -13.63 8.33
CA LEU A 60 -5.00 -14.27 8.03
C LEU A 60 -3.84 -13.27 8.10
N LEU A 61 -4.02 -12.07 7.55
CA LEU A 61 -3.01 -11.01 7.58
C LEU A 61 -2.69 -10.58 9.03
N LEU A 62 -3.71 -10.33 9.85
CA LEU A 62 -3.52 -9.95 11.25
C LEU A 62 -2.94 -11.11 12.08
N ALA A 63 -3.39 -12.34 11.84
CA ALA A 63 -2.86 -13.53 12.50
C ALA A 63 -1.37 -13.73 12.22
N ALA A 64 -0.91 -13.50 10.99
CA ALA A 64 0.51 -13.53 10.66
C ALA A 64 1.32 -12.51 11.47
N GLY A 65 0.78 -11.29 11.66
CA GLY A 65 1.36 -10.28 12.55
C GLY A 65 1.46 -10.75 14.00
N VAL A 66 0.38 -11.32 14.55
CA VAL A 66 0.35 -11.86 15.93
C VAL A 66 1.38 -12.98 16.12
N VAL A 67 1.51 -13.89 15.16
CA VAL A 67 2.53 -14.94 15.19
C VAL A 67 3.94 -14.33 15.14
N GLY A 68 4.15 -13.34 14.26
CA GLY A 68 5.43 -12.63 14.10
C GLY A 68 5.92 -11.95 15.39
N LEU A 69 5.01 -11.46 16.24
CA LEU A 69 5.37 -10.79 17.51
C LEU A 69 6.28 -11.65 18.40
N ARG A 70 6.10 -12.98 18.38
CA ARG A 70 6.89 -13.93 19.19
C ARG A 70 8.39 -13.88 18.89
N PHE A 71 8.77 -13.44 17.70
CA PHE A 71 10.15 -13.45 17.22
C PHE A 71 10.82 -12.07 17.26
N THR A 72 10.07 -11.00 17.51
CA THR A 72 10.58 -9.61 17.43
C THR A 72 11.63 -9.23 18.48
N ARG A 73 11.63 -9.88 19.65
CA ARG A 73 12.51 -9.51 20.78
C ARG A 73 14.00 -9.78 20.52
N ARG A 74 14.33 -10.59 19.51
CA ARG A 74 15.70 -11.02 19.20
C ARG A 74 16.36 -10.20 18.09
N ALA A 75 15.65 -9.18 17.59
CA ALA A 75 16.07 -8.45 16.40
C ALA A 75 17.17 -7.41 16.71
N PRO A 76 18.26 -7.38 15.93
CA PRO A 76 19.30 -6.36 16.06
C PRO A 76 18.75 -4.93 15.86
N ARG A 77 19.49 -3.95 16.37
CA ARG A 77 19.21 -2.53 16.10
C ARG A 77 19.69 -2.22 14.67
N PRO A 78 18.84 -1.65 13.80
CA PRO A 78 19.26 -1.31 12.45
C PRO A 78 20.21 -0.12 12.45
N GLU A 79 20.96 0.01 11.36
CA GLU A 79 21.72 1.21 11.05
C GLU A 79 20.79 2.43 10.98
N ARG A 80 21.24 3.57 11.50
CA ARG A 80 20.48 4.82 11.41
C ARG A 80 20.67 5.40 10.01
N LEU A 81 19.57 5.61 9.30
CA LEU A 81 19.57 6.34 8.04
C LEU A 81 19.53 7.86 8.31
N PRO A 82 20.59 8.63 8.02
CA PRO A 82 20.60 10.07 8.20
C PRO A 82 19.46 10.73 7.42
N GLY A 83 18.86 11.81 7.92
CA GLY A 83 17.86 12.57 7.16
C GLY A 83 16.48 11.90 6.97
N ARG A 84 16.30 10.62 7.32
CA ARG A 84 15.04 9.87 7.13
C ARG A 84 13.81 10.59 7.70
N TRP A 85 13.94 11.21 8.87
CA TRP A 85 12.84 11.95 9.49
C TRP A 85 12.43 13.20 8.70
N TRP A 86 13.38 13.88 8.04
CA TRP A 86 13.06 15.00 7.17
C TRP A 86 12.33 14.54 5.92
N MET A 87 12.72 13.39 5.36
CA MET A 87 12.02 12.79 4.21
C MET A 87 10.60 12.37 4.56
N LEU A 88 10.39 11.79 5.74
CA LEU A 88 9.04 11.50 6.23
C LEU A 88 8.18 12.77 6.33
N ARG A 89 8.72 13.85 6.91
CA ARG A 89 8.01 15.14 7.02
C ARG A 89 7.69 15.74 5.65
N ALA A 90 8.64 15.71 4.72
CA ALA A 90 8.44 16.18 3.36
C ALA A 90 7.36 15.37 2.64
N GLY A 91 7.37 14.04 2.79
CA GLY A 91 6.33 13.18 2.23
C GLY A 91 4.96 13.36 2.88
N ILE A 92 4.88 13.67 4.19
CA ILE A 92 3.63 14.08 4.85
C ILE A 92 3.11 15.39 4.27
N ALA A 93 3.99 16.39 4.10
CA ALA A 93 3.60 17.65 3.49
C ALA A 93 3.09 17.45 2.06
N LEU A 94 3.78 16.63 1.25
CA LEU A 94 3.34 16.24 -0.08
C LEU A 94 1.96 15.55 -0.05
N GLY A 95 1.76 14.57 0.83
CA GLY A 95 0.48 13.88 0.97
C GLY A 95 -0.67 14.82 1.35
N ILE A 96 -0.42 15.80 2.23
CA ILE A 96 -1.42 16.83 2.57
C ILE A 96 -1.73 17.72 1.36
N LEU A 97 -0.72 18.11 0.58
CA LEU A 97 -0.95 18.90 -0.64
C LEU A 97 -1.78 18.11 -1.66
N LEU A 98 -1.39 16.87 -1.94
CA LEU A 98 -2.10 15.94 -2.82
C LEU A 98 -3.56 15.74 -2.40
N TRP A 99 -3.83 15.65 -1.09
CA TRP A 99 -5.19 15.54 -0.56
C TRP A 99 -6.12 16.65 -1.04
N HIS A 100 -5.61 17.89 -1.12
CA HIS A 100 -6.43 19.06 -1.49
C HIS A 100 -6.63 19.22 -3.00
N VAL A 101 -5.78 18.56 -3.80
CA VAL A 101 -5.82 18.64 -5.27
C VAL A 101 -6.32 17.35 -5.92
N ALA A 102 -6.58 16.30 -5.14
CA ALA A 102 -7.22 15.08 -5.58
C ALA A 102 -8.51 15.42 -6.32
N GLY A 103 -8.56 15.07 -7.61
CA GLY A 103 -9.63 15.43 -8.52
C GLY A 103 -10.78 14.43 -8.48
N GLU A 104 -11.00 13.76 -9.60
CA GLU A 104 -12.02 12.72 -9.76
C GLU A 104 -11.38 11.37 -10.11
N ILE A 105 -12.12 10.28 -9.89
CA ILE A 105 -11.67 8.95 -10.32
C ILE A 105 -11.86 8.85 -11.84
N GLY A 106 -10.81 9.17 -12.59
CA GLY A 106 -10.78 9.11 -14.06
C GLY A 106 -10.04 7.89 -14.61
N GLY A 107 -10.08 7.73 -15.94
CA GLY A 107 -9.27 6.75 -16.67
C GLY A 107 -9.44 5.30 -16.18
N ASP A 108 -8.32 4.60 -15.99
CA ASP A 108 -8.29 3.23 -15.46
C ASP A 108 -8.62 3.15 -13.95
N GLY A 109 -8.71 4.29 -13.26
CA GLY A 109 -9.18 4.37 -11.88
C GLY A 109 -10.58 3.77 -11.68
N LEU A 110 -11.46 3.89 -12.68
CA LEU A 110 -12.80 3.27 -12.66
C LEU A 110 -12.74 1.74 -12.72
N PHE A 111 -11.80 1.19 -13.49
CA PHE A 111 -11.54 -0.25 -13.53
C PHE A 111 -11.02 -0.74 -12.16
N HIS A 112 -10.10 0.01 -11.55
CA HIS A 112 -9.59 -0.30 -10.22
C HIS A 112 -10.72 -0.26 -9.18
N LEU A 113 -11.54 0.79 -9.18
CA LEU A 113 -12.67 0.94 -8.26
C LEU A 113 -13.68 -0.20 -8.40
N ALA A 114 -14.06 -0.57 -9.63
CA ALA A 114 -15.00 -1.67 -9.86
C ALA A 114 -14.50 -2.97 -9.24
N ARG A 115 -13.20 -3.26 -9.39
CA ARG A 115 -12.58 -4.46 -8.82
C ARG A 115 -12.48 -4.41 -7.30
N VAL A 116 -12.15 -3.26 -6.71
CA VAL A 116 -12.16 -3.05 -5.25
C VAL A 116 -13.57 -3.30 -4.70
N ARG A 117 -14.62 -2.78 -5.35
CA ARG A 117 -16.01 -3.01 -4.96
C ARG A 117 -16.40 -4.48 -5.05
N LYS A 118 -15.99 -5.22 -6.10
CA LYS A 118 -16.25 -6.67 -6.20
C LYS A 118 -15.58 -7.45 -5.06
N LEU A 119 -14.34 -7.12 -4.72
CA LEU A 119 -13.61 -7.74 -3.61
C LEU A 119 -14.29 -7.51 -2.26
N ASP A 120 -14.84 -6.32 -2.04
CA ASP A 120 -15.54 -5.98 -0.81
C ASP A 120 -16.96 -6.55 -0.75
N ALA A 121 -17.66 -6.60 -1.89
CA ALA A 121 -19.07 -7.01 -1.93
C ALA A 121 -19.31 -8.53 -1.94
N PHE A 122 -18.38 -9.32 -2.48
CA PHE A 122 -18.61 -10.76 -2.64
C PHE A 122 -18.18 -11.57 -1.40
N ASP A 123 -19.09 -12.45 -0.97
CA ASP A 123 -18.82 -13.39 0.13
C ASP A 123 -18.00 -14.62 -0.29
N SER A 124 -17.90 -14.87 -1.59
CA SER A 124 -17.12 -15.96 -2.19
C SER A 124 -16.24 -15.42 -3.31
N LEU A 125 -14.95 -15.25 -3.02
CA LEU A 125 -13.99 -14.70 -3.96
C LEU A 125 -13.35 -15.79 -4.82
N SER A 126 -13.35 -15.57 -6.13
CA SER A 126 -12.56 -16.31 -7.12
C SER A 126 -11.91 -15.31 -8.09
N LEU A 127 -10.81 -15.70 -8.76
CA LEU A 127 -10.17 -14.81 -9.74
C LEU A 127 -11.13 -14.47 -10.90
N GLY A 128 -11.99 -15.41 -11.30
CA GLY A 128 -13.02 -15.18 -12.30
C GLY A 128 -14.10 -14.20 -11.84
N ALA A 129 -14.57 -14.30 -10.59
CA ALA A 129 -15.62 -13.42 -10.08
C ALA A 129 -15.20 -11.94 -10.09
N VAL A 130 -13.93 -11.66 -9.84
CA VAL A 130 -13.38 -10.29 -9.78
C VAL A 130 -12.83 -9.78 -11.12
N ASN A 131 -12.99 -10.55 -12.20
CA ASN A 131 -12.64 -10.11 -13.55
C ASN A 131 -13.48 -8.92 -14.00
N GLU A 132 -13.03 -8.26 -15.07
CA GLU A 132 -13.75 -7.14 -15.67
C GLU A 132 -15.09 -7.59 -16.26
N PHE A 133 -15.05 -8.65 -17.08
CA PHE A 133 -16.19 -9.23 -17.77
C PHE A 133 -16.56 -10.59 -17.18
N ALA A 134 -17.87 -10.90 -17.18
CA ALA A 134 -18.39 -12.17 -16.63
C ALA A 134 -17.80 -13.39 -17.34
N ASP A 135 -17.69 -13.34 -18.66
CA ASP A 135 -17.16 -14.42 -19.51
C ASP A 135 -15.74 -14.10 -20.02
N GLY A 136 -15.06 -13.15 -19.38
CA GLY A 136 -13.71 -12.72 -19.76
C GLY A 136 -12.60 -13.59 -19.17
N GLY A 137 -11.45 -13.59 -19.83
CA GLY A 137 -10.22 -14.17 -19.28
C GLY A 137 -9.59 -13.28 -18.18
N LEU A 138 -8.56 -13.81 -17.52
CA LEU A 138 -7.76 -13.03 -16.58
C LEU A 138 -7.11 -11.84 -17.28
N HIS A 139 -7.25 -10.65 -16.71
CA HIS A 139 -6.63 -9.44 -17.25
C HIS A 139 -5.09 -9.58 -17.23
N PRO A 140 -4.37 -9.46 -18.35
CA PRO A 140 -2.95 -9.78 -18.43
C PRO A 140 -2.08 -8.88 -17.54
N GLY A 141 -2.47 -7.61 -17.36
CA GLY A 141 -1.78 -6.68 -16.45
C GLY A 141 -2.20 -6.77 -14.98
N TYR A 142 -3.30 -7.47 -14.67
CA TYR A 142 -3.93 -7.45 -13.33
C TYR A 142 -4.50 -8.81 -12.94
N ALA A 143 -3.84 -9.90 -13.32
CA ALA A 143 -4.36 -11.26 -13.13
C ALA A 143 -4.59 -11.59 -11.65
N PHE A 144 -3.68 -11.15 -10.77
CA PHE A 144 -3.86 -11.27 -9.32
C PHE A 144 -4.13 -9.89 -8.70
N PRO A 145 -5.24 -9.71 -7.96
CA PRO A 145 -5.71 -8.38 -7.56
C PRO A 145 -5.06 -7.90 -6.25
N LEU A 146 -3.73 -7.99 -6.11
CA LEU A 146 -3.03 -7.65 -4.85
C LEU A 146 -3.30 -6.20 -4.42
N TRP A 147 -3.09 -5.25 -5.32
CA TRP A 147 -3.32 -3.83 -5.07
C TRP A 147 -4.78 -3.54 -4.72
N HIS A 148 -5.71 -4.12 -5.48
CA HIS A 148 -7.15 -3.98 -5.24
C HIS A 148 -7.57 -4.58 -3.89
N GLY A 149 -7.00 -5.72 -3.50
CA GLY A 149 -7.23 -6.34 -2.20
C GLY A 149 -6.71 -5.48 -1.05
N PHE A 150 -5.59 -4.79 -1.24
CA PHE A 150 -5.10 -3.80 -0.28
C PHE A 150 -6.11 -2.67 -0.10
N LEU A 151 -6.55 -2.04 -1.20
CA LEU A 151 -7.52 -0.94 -1.16
C LEU A 151 -8.88 -1.37 -0.57
N ALA A 152 -9.37 -2.57 -0.91
CA ALA A 152 -10.61 -3.09 -0.38
C ALA A 152 -10.54 -3.33 1.14
N LEU A 153 -9.40 -3.83 1.63
CA LEU A 153 -9.17 -3.97 3.07
C LEU A 153 -9.04 -2.61 3.76
N VAL A 154 -8.43 -1.60 3.11
CA VAL A 154 -8.39 -0.24 3.66
C VAL A 154 -9.82 0.29 3.80
N ALA A 155 -10.65 0.17 2.76
CA ALA A 155 -12.06 0.59 2.78
C ALA A 155 -12.82 -0.08 3.94
N ARG A 156 -12.68 -1.40 4.05
CA ARG A 156 -13.32 -2.22 5.09
C ARG A 156 -12.89 -1.84 6.50
N VAL A 157 -11.59 -1.69 6.74
CA VAL A 157 -11.04 -1.34 8.07
C VAL A 157 -11.36 0.12 8.43
N ALA A 158 -11.35 1.02 7.45
CA ALA A 158 -11.66 2.43 7.64
C ALA A 158 -13.17 2.70 7.78
N PHE A 159 -14.02 1.73 7.41
CA PHE A 159 -15.47 1.89 7.25
C PHE A 159 -15.79 3.07 6.32
N LEU A 160 -15.17 3.06 5.14
CA LEU A 160 -15.33 4.08 4.10
C LEU A 160 -15.81 3.45 2.80
N ASP A 161 -16.41 4.25 1.93
CA ASP A 161 -16.73 3.79 0.58
C ASP A 161 -15.42 3.55 -0.20
N PRO A 162 -15.32 2.46 -1.00
CA PRO A 162 -14.17 2.19 -1.85
C PRO A 162 -13.71 3.36 -2.73
N ALA A 163 -14.62 4.24 -3.16
CA ALA A 163 -14.29 5.43 -3.94
C ALA A 163 -13.43 6.41 -3.16
N ASP A 164 -13.71 6.63 -1.86
CA ASP A 164 -12.89 7.50 -1.02
C ASP A 164 -11.45 7.00 -0.92
N VAL A 165 -11.29 5.67 -0.84
CA VAL A 165 -9.96 5.03 -0.80
C VAL A 165 -9.26 5.17 -2.14
N VAL A 166 -9.90 4.81 -3.25
CA VAL A 166 -9.29 4.92 -4.59
C VAL A 166 -8.88 6.36 -4.90
N LEU A 167 -9.68 7.34 -4.49
CA LEU A 167 -9.41 8.75 -4.71
C LEU A 167 -8.25 9.29 -3.87
N HIS A 168 -8.09 8.83 -2.62
CA HIS A 168 -7.19 9.49 -1.67
C HIS A 168 -6.04 8.65 -1.13
N GLU A 169 -5.98 7.33 -1.37
CA GLU A 169 -4.95 6.47 -0.78
C GLU A 169 -3.54 6.87 -1.23
N ALA A 170 -3.38 7.43 -2.43
CA ALA A 170 -2.11 7.95 -2.92
C ALA A 170 -1.53 9.05 -1.99
N SER A 171 -2.39 9.94 -1.47
CA SER A 171 -2.01 10.97 -0.49
C SER A 171 -1.51 10.36 0.82
N ILE A 172 -2.09 9.23 1.23
CA ILE A 172 -1.70 8.52 2.46
C ILE A 172 -0.39 7.75 2.27
N LEU A 173 -0.12 7.27 1.06
CA LEU A 173 1.10 6.53 0.72
C LEU A 173 2.26 7.40 0.29
N ALA A 174 2.04 8.67 -0.07
CA ALA A 174 3.11 9.62 -0.43
C ALA A 174 4.26 9.71 0.60
N PRO A 175 4.01 9.75 1.93
CA PRO A 175 5.07 9.67 2.94
C PRO A 175 5.94 8.41 2.83
N LEU A 176 5.29 7.27 2.55
CA LEU A 176 5.98 5.99 2.41
C LEU A 176 6.80 5.96 1.12
N ALA A 177 6.23 6.41 -0.01
CA ALA A 177 6.91 6.48 -1.29
C ALA A 177 8.20 7.33 -1.23
N VAL A 178 8.12 8.51 -0.62
CA VAL A 178 9.28 9.41 -0.43
C VAL A 178 10.38 8.75 0.42
N VAL A 179 10.01 8.10 1.53
CA VAL A 179 10.99 7.41 2.39
C VAL A 179 11.59 6.19 1.69
N ILE A 180 10.82 5.45 0.91
CA ILE A 180 11.30 4.29 0.13
C ILE A 180 12.30 4.74 -0.95
N ALA A 181 11.98 5.79 -1.70
CA ALA A 181 12.88 6.36 -2.70
C ALA A 181 14.21 6.81 -2.06
N TYR A 182 14.13 7.43 -0.88
CA TYR A 182 15.31 7.82 -0.12
C TYR A 182 16.12 6.62 0.40
N GLU A 183 15.45 5.60 0.94
CA GLU A 183 16.07 4.34 1.38
C GLU A 183 16.81 3.66 0.22
N ALA A 184 16.20 3.61 -0.97
CA ALA A 184 16.80 3.04 -2.18
C ALA A 184 18.01 3.84 -2.65
N GLY A 185 17.90 5.17 -2.73
CA GLY A 185 19.01 6.03 -3.12
C GLY A 185 20.18 5.96 -2.14
N TYR A 186 19.91 5.94 -0.82
CA TYR A 186 20.97 5.81 0.16
C TYR A 186 21.60 4.41 0.17
N ALA A 187 20.82 3.35 -0.07
CA ALA A 187 21.36 2.01 -0.20
C ALA A 187 22.35 1.90 -1.37
N LEU A 188 22.06 2.55 -2.50
CA LEU A 188 22.92 2.54 -3.69
C LEU A 188 24.17 3.41 -3.54
N PHE A 189 24.02 4.63 -3.02
CA PHE A 189 25.11 5.63 -3.05
C PHE A 189 25.81 5.85 -1.71
N ARG A 190 25.22 5.39 -0.60
CA ARG A 190 25.70 5.60 0.79
C ARG A 190 25.97 7.08 1.12
N ARG A 191 25.26 8.00 0.46
CA ARG A 191 25.41 9.46 0.57
C ARG A 191 24.05 10.13 0.52
N VAL A 192 23.88 11.19 1.33
CA VAL A 192 22.61 11.93 1.45
C VAL A 192 22.25 12.66 0.15
N GLY A 193 23.20 13.34 -0.50
CA GLY A 193 22.95 14.12 -1.72
C GLY A 193 22.33 13.29 -2.85
N PRO A 194 22.97 12.19 -3.29
CA PRO A 194 22.39 11.29 -4.29
C PRO A 194 21.05 10.66 -3.86
N ALA A 195 20.87 10.34 -2.57
CA ALA A 195 19.61 9.83 -2.08
C ALA A 195 18.46 10.85 -2.20
N LEU A 196 18.75 12.14 -1.94
CA LEU A 196 17.79 13.23 -2.19
C LEU A 196 17.49 13.38 -3.67
N ALA A 197 18.50 13.25 -4.55
CA ALA A 197 18.28 13.31 -5.99
C ALA A 197 17.32 12.21 -6.48
N VAL A 198 17.40 10.99 -5.93
CA VAL A 198 16.46 9.89 -6.23
C VAL A 198 15.03 10.24 -5.80
N VAL A 199 14.86 10.83 -4.61
CA VAL A 199 13.54 11.32 -4.15
C VAL A 199 12.98 12.37 -5.10
N CYS A 200 13.78 13.39 -5.44
CA CYS A 200 13.35 14.45 -6.34
C CYS A 200 12.97 13.91 -7.71
N ALA A 201 13.76 12.99 -8.26
CA ALA A 201 13.48 12.36 -9.55
C ALA A 201 12.17 11.55 -9.50
N GLN A 202 11.96 10.75 -8.46
CA GLN A 202 10.73 9.98 -8.28
C GLN A 202 9.50 10.89 -8.19
N VAL A 203 9.54 11.92 -7.33
CA VAL A 203 8.43 12.87 -7.18
C VAL A 203 8.19 13.63 -8.47
N ALA A 204 9.23 14.09 -9.15
CA ALA A 204 9.09 14.83 -10.41
C ALA A 204 8.44 14.00 -11.51
N VAL A 205 8.90 12.77 -11.74
CA VAL A 205 8.33 11.89 -12.79
C VAL A 205 6.86 11.59 -12.52
N THR A 206 6.45 11.43 -11.26
CA THR A 206 5.05 11.16 -10.91
C THR A 206 4.18 12.42 -10.95
N ALA A 207 4.65 13.53 -10.38
CA ALA A 207 3.87 14.75 -10.20
C ALA A 207 3.81 15.66 -11.44
N LEU A 208 4.74 15.51 -12.39
CA LEU A 208 4.75 16.28 -13.65
C LEU A 208 3.88 15.65 -14.75
N ALA A 209 3.25 14.51 -14.50
CA ALA A 209 2.22 13.99 -15.39
C ALA A 209 1.01 14.96 -15.44
N PRO A 210 0.13 14.85 -16.46
CA PRO A 210 -1.08 15.68 -16.55
C PRO A 210 -1.96 15.56 -15.30
N ALA A 211 -2.78 16.58 -15.01
CA ALA A 211 -3.63 16.77 -13.82
C ALA A 211 -2.93 17.39 -12.59
N HIS A 212 -3.73 17.84 -11.62
CA HIS A 212 -3.27 18.59 -10.45
C HIS A 212 -2.60 17.66 -9.42
N GLY A 213 -1.36 17.27 -9.68
CA GLY A 213 -0.64 16.26 -8.88
C GLY A 213 -0.10 15.10 -9.71
N GLY A 214 -0.32 15.12 -11.03
CA GLY A 214 0.12 14.07 -11.94
C GLY A 214 -0.48 12.71 -11.59
N ALA A 215 0.31 11.66 -11.70
CA ALA A 215 -0.15 10.28 -11.44
C ALA A 215 -0.39 9.96 -9.94
N TYR A 216 -0.33 10.97 -9.06
CA TYR A 216 -0.77 10.83 -7.66
C TYR A 216 -2.26 11.10 -7.46
N THR A 217 -2.95 11.68 -8.44
CA THR A 217 -4.35 12.13 -8.37
C THR A 217 -5.10 11.68 -9.60
#